data_AF-A0A3D0X6L9-F1
#
_entry.id   AF-A0A3D0X6L9-F1
#
_cell.length_a   1.000
_cell.length_b   1.000
_cell.length_c   1.000
_cell.angle_alpha   90.00
_cell.angle_beta   90.00
_cell.angle_gamma   90.00
#
_symmetry.space_group_name_H-M   'P 1'
#
loop_
_entity.id
_entity.type
_entity.pdbx_description
1 polymer ?
#
loop_
_entity_poly.entity_id
_entity_poly.type
_entity_poly.pdbx_seq_one_letter_code
_entity_poly.pdbx_strand_id
1 'polypeptide(L)' 'VDRPIYIIPINKISDRWLVRYFNKKAAMLKQAMENHTMPPVCSARERWNNRKCVDYCDARAECDYSRELQLAMVGLAG' A
#
# COMPACT_ATOMS: atom_id res chain seq x y z
N VAL A 1 -30.02 18.63 -16.71
CA VAL A 1 -28.79 18.10 -16.06
C VAL A 1 -28.18 17.14 -17.06
N ASP A 2 -27.24 17.60 -17.89
CA ASP A 2 -26.77 16.89 -19.11
C ASP A 2 -25.31 16.43 -19.02
N ARG A 3 -24.85 15.99 -17.84
CA ARG A 3 -23.50 15.42 -17.73
C ARG A 3 -23.55 13.92 -18.01
N PRO A 4 -22.73 13.39 -18.94
CA PRO A 4 -22.65 11.95 -19.15
C PRO A 4 -22.10 11.27 -17.89
N ILE A 5 -22.85 10.29 -17.37
CA ILE A 5 -22.43 9.45 -16.26
C ILE A 5 -21.73 8.23 -16.85
N TYR A 6 -20.46 8.02 -16.49
CA TYR A 6 -19.68 6.86 -16.91
C TYR A 6 -19.72 5.79 -15.82
N ILE A 7 -20.22 4.60 -16.17
CA ILE A 7 -20.11 3.41 -15.32
C ILE A 7 -18.84 2.69 -15.74
N ILE A 8 -17.84 2.65 -14.85
CA ILE A 8 -16.64 1.85 -15.05
C ILE A 8 -16.91 0.47 -14.46
N PRO A 9 -16.97 -0.60 -15.27
CA PRO A 9 -17.16 -1.95 -14.75
C PRO A 9 -15.92 -2.38 -13.96
N ILE A 10 -16.10 -2.70 -12.69
CA ILE A 10 -15.03 -3.24 -11.83
C ILE A 10 -15.20 -4.75 -11.77
N ASN A 11 -14.23 -5.46 -12.33
CA ASN A 11 -14.20 -6.92 -12.27
C ASN A 11 -13.83 -7.41 -10.86
N LYS A 12 -14.47 -8.49 -10.42
CA LYS A 12 -14.17 -9.13 -9.14
C LYS A 12 -12.74 -9.66 -9.12
N ILE A 13 -12.03 -9.42 -8.02
CA ILE A 13 -10.73 -10.07 -7.76
C ILE A 13 -10.97 -11.52 -7.37
N SER A 14 -10.16 -12.44 -7.89
CA SER A 14 -10.25 -13.88 -7.55
C SER A 14 -10.24 -14.11 -6.03
N ASP A 15 -11.24 -14.85 -5.53
CA ASP A 15 -11.35 -15.20 -4.10
C ASP A 15 -10.10 -15.96 -3.61
N ARG A 16 -9.60 -16.90 -4.42
CA ARG A 16 -8.36 -17.62 -4.14
C ARG A 16 -7.18 -16.67 -3.96
N TRP A 17 -7.12 -15.63 -4.80
CA TRP A 17 -6.05 -14.63 -4.70
C TRP A 17 -6.19 -13.79 -3.44
N LEU A 18 -7.41 -13.36 -3.09
CA LEU A 18 -7.68 -12.60 -1.87
C LEU A 18 -7.26 -13.38 -0.62
N VAL A 19 -7.71 -14.63 -0.49
CA VAL A 19 -7.36 -15.50 0.64
C VAL A 19 -5.84 -15.65 0.75
N ARG A 20 -5.16 -15.93 -0.36
CA ARG A 20 -3.70 -16.08 -0.37
C ARG A 20 -2.97 -14.79 0.03
N TYR A 21 -3.43 -13.65 -0.49
CA TYR A 21 -2.83 -12.35 -0.21
C TYR A 21 -2.97 -11.96 1.26
N PHE A 22 -4.19 -12.01 1.78
CA PHE A 22 -4.46 -11.62 3.16
C PHE A 22 -3.81 -12.58 4.17
N ASN A 23 -3.82 -13.89 3.93
CA ASN A 23 -3.11 -14.84 4.79
C ASN A 23 -1.61 -14.56 4.83
N LYS A 24 -0.99 -14.24 3.69
CA LYS A 24 0.44 -13.87 3.64
C LYS A 24 0.71 -12.60 4.45
N LYS A 25 -0.11 -11.56 4.30
CA LYS A 25 0.08 -10.29 5.01
C LYS A 25 -0.17 -10.42 6.52
N ALA A 26 -1.17 -11.20 6.91
CA ALA A 26 -1.44 -11.51 8.31
C ALA A 26 -0.26 -12.25 8.97
N ALA A 27 0.30 -13.25 8.28
CA ALA A 27 1.47 -13.97 8.78
C ALA A 27 2.70 -13.05 8.93
N MET A 28 2.95 -12.19 7.94
CA MET A 28 4.05 -11.21 8.02
C MET A 28 3.87 -10.24 9.17
N LEU A 29 2.65 -9.73 9.39
CA LEU A 29 2.34 -8.84 10.50
C LEU A 29 2.57 -9.54 11.84
N LYS A 30 2.06 -10.76 12.00
CA LYS A 30 2.25 -11.55 13.22
C LYS A 30 3.73 -11.76 13.53
N GLN A 31 4.53 -12.15 12.54
CA GLN A 31 5.98 -12.33 12.71
C GLN A 31 6.69 -11.03 13.05
N ALA A 32 6.32 -9.91 12.43
CA ALA A 32 6.87 -8.60 12.72
C ALA A 32 6.60 -8.19 14.18
N MET A 33 5.37 -8.44 14.67
CA MET A 33 4.97 -8.17 16.05
C MET A 33 5.72 -9.06 17.04
N GLU A 34 5.83 -10.36 16.78
CA GLU A 34 6.52 -11.32 17.66
C GLU A 34 8.01 -11.03 17.78
N ASN A 35 8.65 -10.61 16.69
CA ASN A 35 10.10 -10.38 16.64
C ASN A 35 10.48 -8.91 16.85
N HIS A 36 9.52 -8.00 17.04
CA HIS A 36 9.74 -6.55 17.09
C HIS A 36 10.57 -6.01 15.92
N THR A 37 10.30 -6.51 14.71
CA THR A 37 11.01 -6.11 13.49
C THR A 37 10.04 -5.58 12.45
N MET A 38 10.49 -4.62 11.64
CA MET A 38 9.70 -4.14 10.50
C MET A 38 9.68 -5.17 9.37
N PRO A 39 8.53 -5.41 8.72
CA PRO A 39 8.48 -6.28 7.55
C PRO A 39 9.22 -5.64 6.37
N PRO A 40 9.63 -6.44 5.37
CA PRO A 40 10.25 -5.91 4.16
C PRO A 40 9.31 -4.94 3.44
N VAL A 41 9.91 -3.95 2.78
CA VAL A 41 9.18 -2.94 2.00
C VAL A 41 8.27 -3.62 0.97
N CYS A 42 7.05 -3.10 0.84
CA CYS A 42 6.07 -3.60 -0.13
C CYS A 42 6.61 -3.54 -1.56
N SER A 43 6.16 -4.46 -2.42
CA SER A 43 6.57 -4.45 -3.83
C SER A 43 6.13 -3.16 -4.55
N ALA A 44 6.79 -2.81 -5.65
CA ALA A 44 6.40 -1.63 -6.46
C ALA A 44 4.92 -1.68 -6.90
N ARG A 45 4.42 -2.87 -7.26
CA ARG A 45 3.01 -3.09 -7.59
C ARG A 45 2.08 -2.79 -6.42
N GLU A 46 2.42 -3.22 -5.21
CA GLU A 46 1.60 -2.96 -4.01
C GLU A 46 1.65 -1.50 -3.56
N ARG A 47 2.77 -0.83 -3.82
CA ARG A 47 2.94 0.61 -3.55
C ARG A 47 2.28 1.49 -4.62
N TRP A 48 1.77 0.91 -5.70
CA TRP A 48 1.29 1.64 -6.88
C TRP A 48 2.35 2.62 -7.40
N ASN A 49 3.59 2.14 -7.53
CA ASN A 49 4.76 2.98 -7.84
C ASN A 49 4.82 4.20 -6.92
N ASN A 50 4.78 3.95 -5.61
CA ASN A 50 4.82 4.92 -4.50
C ASN A 50 3.58 5.76 -4.24
N ARG A 51 2.63 5.86 -5.18
CA ARG A 51 1.41 6.64 -4.96
C ARG A 51 0.65 6.20 -3.71
N LYS A 52 0.60 4.90 -3.42
CA LYS A 52 -0.04 4.39 -2.21
C LYS A 52 0.64 4.91 -0.95
N CYS A 53 1.98 4.91 -0.90
CA CYS A 53 2.74 5.39 0.26
C CYS A 53 2.52 6.89 0.51
N VAL A 54 2.32 7.67 -0.55
CA VAL A 54 2.14 9.13 -0.47
C VAL A 54 0.72 9.53 -0.11
N ASP A 55 -0.30 8.78 -0.55
CA ASP A 55 -1.69 9.27 -0.49
C ASP A 55 -2.65 8.33 0.27
N TYR A 56 -2.40 7.02 0.30
CA TYR A 56 -3.44 6.02 0.61
C TYR A 56 -3.03 4.95 1.66
N CYS A 57 -1.79 4.97 2.17
CA CYS A 57 -1.31 3.93 3.07
C CYS A 57 -1.58 4.32 4.53
N ASP A 58 -2.50 3.61 5.19
CA ASP A 58 -2.85 3.87 6.59
C ASP A 58 -1.67 3.69 7.55
N ALA A 59 -0.77 2.77 7.25
CA ALA A 59 0.43 2.49 8.05
C ALA A 59 1.60 3.45 7.74
N ARG A 60 1.40 4.54 6.97
CA ARG A 60 2.51 5.39 6.51
C ARG A 60 3.33 6.01 7.65
N ALA A 61 2.68 6.35 8.78
CA ALA A 61 3.32 7.00 9.92
C ALA A 61 4.38 6.09 10.56
N GLU A 62 4.10 4.78 10.54
CA GLU A 62 4.93 3.72 11.11
C GLU A 62 5.83 3.05 10.06
N CYS A 63 5.83 3.52 8.81
CA CYS A 63 6.59 2.92 7.72
C CYS A 63 7.82 3.78 7.39
N ASP A 64 9.00 3.24 7.67
CA ASP A 64 10.28 3.94 7.43
C ASP A 64 10.46 4.32 5.95
N TYR A 65 10.15 3.42 5.03
CA TYR A 65 10.18 3.72 3.59
C TYR A 65 9.29 4.91 3.22
N SER A 66 8.09 5.00 3.83
CA SER A 66 7.18 6.10 3.55
C SER A 66 7.63 7.43 4.14
N ARG A 67 8.41 7.39 5.22
CA ARG A 67 9.01 8.56 5.87
C ARG A 67 10.16 9.09 5.02
N GLU A 68 11.08 8.21 4.62
CA GLU A 68 12.19 8.52 3.72
C GLU A 68 11.70 9.09 2.39
N LEU A 69 10.68 8.48 1.79
CA LEU A 69 10.09 8.95 0.54
C LEU A 69 9.54 10.37 0.67
N GLN A 70 8.85 10.71 1.77
CA GLN A 70 8.33 12.05 1.99
C GLN A 70 9.43 13.08 2.18
N LEU A 71 10.49 12.74 2.93
CA LEU A 71 11.66 13.60 3.08
C LEU A 71 12.32 13.88 1.73
N ALA A 72 12.49 12.84 0.89
CA ALA A 72 13.02 13.01 -0.46
C ALA A 72 12.13 13.90 -1.34
N MET A 73 10.80 13.77 -1.25
CA MET A 73 9.87 14.60 -2.00
C MET A 73 9.90 16.07 -1.56
N VAL A 74 10.04 16.34 -0.26
CA VAL A 74 10.18 17.70 0.28
C VAL A 74 11.52 18.32 -0.14
N GLY A 75 12.62 17.55 -0.08
CA GLY A 75 13.95 18.01 -0.50
C GLY A 75 14.08 18.28 -2.00
N LEU A 76 13.21 17.72 -2.84
CA LEU A 76 13.13 18.02 -4.27
C LEU A 76 12.27 19.26 -4.59
N ALA A 77 11.50 19.75 -3.62
CA ALA A 77 10.59 20.89 -3.78
C ALA A 77 11.18 22.21 -3.27
N GLY A 78 12.40 22.22 -2.73
CA GLY A 78 13.17 23.40 -2.33
C GLY A 78 14.34 23.65 -3.27
#